data_AF-A0A085V7Q7-F1
#
_entry.id   AF-A0A085V7Q7-F1
#
_cell.length_a   1.000
_cell.length_b   1.000
_cell.length_c   1.000
_cell.angle_alpha   90.00
_cell.angle_beta   90.00
_cell.angle_gamma   90.00
#
_symmetry.space_group_name_H-M   'P 1'
#
loop_
_entity.id
_entity.type
_entity.pdbx_description
1 polymer ?
#
loop_
_entity_poly.entity_id
_entity_poly.type
_entity_poly.pdbx_seq_one_letter_code
_entity_poly.pdbx_strand_id
1 'polypeptide(L)'
;MIAVVLLALVVLLAALNVGYYNISQEWKPDLTVFFWKRYPSLQFRFVNITTEHWGADWALTDENRQSVIDYCKYRHGIETGLDDPGDLNRCLAR
;
A
#
# COMPACT_ATOMS: atom_id res chain seq x y z
N MET A 1 24.68 -25.60 -0.16
CA MET A 1 23.20 -25.75 -0.30
C MET A 1 22.43 -25.06 0.83
N ILE A 2 22.69 -25.34 2.11
CA ILE A 2 21.94 -24.74 3.24
C ILE A 2 21.93 -23.20 3.24
N ALA A 3 23.09 -22.56 3.02
CA ALA A 3 23.19 -21.10 2.98
C ALA A 3 22.31 -20.45 1.89
N VAL A 4 22.17 -21.10 0.73
CA VAL A 4 21.34 -20.60 -0.38
C VAL A 4 19.86 -20.69 -0.02
N VAL A 5 19.44 -21.78 0.64
CA VAL A 5 18.06 -21.95 1.12
C VAL A 5 17.71 -20.88 2.16
N LEU A 6 18.61 -20.63 3.11
CA LEU A 6 18.40 -19.58 4.12
C LEU A 6 18.28 -18.20 3.49
N LEU A 7 19.15 -17.89 2.51
CA LEU A 7 19.09 -16.62 1.79
C LEU A 7 17.77 -16.46 1.02
N ALA A 8 17.33 -17.50 0.32
CA ALA A 8 16.06 -17.51 -0.41
C ALA A 8 14.88 -17.30 0.55
N LEU A 9 14.91 -17.93 1.73
CA LEU A 9 13.88 -17.76 2.75
C LEU A 9 13.80 -16.31 3.24
N VAL A 10 14.94 -15.67 3.50
CA VAL A 10 15.00 -14.26 3.94
C VAL A 10 14.47 -13.33 2.85
N VAL A 11 14.84 -13.56 1.59
CA VAL A 11 14.34 -12.76 0.45
C VAL A 11 12.83 -12.92 0.30
N LEU A 12 12.32 -14.15 0.42
CA LEU A 12 10.89 -14.42 0.36
C LEU A 12 10.13 -13.75 1.51
N LEU A 13 10.66 -13.81 2.73
CA LEU A 13 10.06 -13.15 3.89
C LEU A 13 10.06 -11.62 3.72
N ALA A 14 11.16 -11.04 3.23
CA ALA A 14 11.21 -9.61 2.93
C ALA A 14 10.19 -9.24 1.85
N ALA A 15 10.10 -10.03 0.77
CA ALA A 15 9.15 -9.80 -0.30
C ALA A 15 7.69 -9.83 0.15
N LEU A 16 7.34 -10.80 0.99
CA LEU A 16 5.98 -10.96 1.49
C LEU A 16 5.57 -9.85 2.47
N ASN A 17 6.53 -9.25 3.18
CA ASN A 17 6.24 -8.36 4.30
C ASN A 17 6.64 -6.90 4.06
N VAL A 18 7.39 -6.58 3.01
CA VAL A 18 7.80 -5.20 2.69
C VAL A 18 7.08 -4.74 1.42
N GLY A 19 6.47 -3.56 1.50
CA GLY A 19 5.89 -2.84 0.38
C GLY A 19 6.50 -1.45 0.24
N TYR A 20 6.23 -0.78 -0.87
CA TYR A 20 6.62 0.60 -1.07
C TYR A 20 5.61 1.37 -1.91
N TYR A 21 5.65 2.70 -1.82
CA TYR A 21 4.98 3.61 -2.74
C TYR A 21 5.90 4.78 -3.05
N ASN A 22 5.62 5.45 -4.17
CA ASN A 22 6.33 6.66 -4.55
C ASN A 22 5.50 7.88 -4.18
N ILE A 23 6.16 8.91 -3.68
CA ILE A 23 5.63 10.25 -3.52
C ILE A 23 6.20 11.07 -4.68
N SER A 24 5.31 11.60 -5.51
CA SER A 24 5.66 12.62 -6.50
C SER A 24 5.03 13.92 -6.04
N GLN A 25 5.86 14.86 -5.62
CA GLN A 25 5.48 16.22 -5.27
C GLN A 25 6.28 17.17 -6.17
N GLU A 26 5.70 18.30 -6.58
CA GLU A 26 6.35 19.26 -7.50
C GLU A 26 7.76 19.68 -7.03
N TRP A 27 7.98 19.74 -5.72
CA TRP A 27 9.25 20.16 -5.10
C TRP A 27 10.17 18.98 -4.70
N LYS A 28 9.71 17.73 -4.83
CA LYS A 28 10.47 16.51 -4.57
C LYS A 28 9.99 15.38 -5.48
N PRO A 29 10.52 15.29 -6.72
CA PRO A 29 10.30 14.11 -7.54
C PRO A 29 10.94 12.88 -6.87
N ASP A 30 10.20 11.78 -6.89
CA ASP A 30 10.72 10.41 -6.73
C ASP A 30 11.20 9.99 -5.33
N LEU A 31 10.49 10.39 -4.26
CA LEU A 31 10.72 9.79 -2.94
C LEU A 31 10.03 8.43 -2.84
N THR A 32 10.80 7.36 -2.69
CA THR A 32 10.28 6.02 -2.39
C THR A 32 10.12 5.85 -0.87
N VAL A 33 8.93 5.49 -0.42
CA VAL A 33 8.65 5.17 0.99
C VAL A 33 8.39 3.68 1.12
N PHE A 34 9.24 3.01 1.91
CA PHE A 34 9.08 1.60 2.25
C PHE A 34 8.26 1.43 3.53
N PHE A 35 7.56 0.31 3.65
CA PHE A 35 6.79 -0.02 4.84
C PHE A 35 6.62 -1.52 5.06
N TRP A 36 6.40 -1.87 6.32
CA TRP A 36 5.99 -3.20 6.72
C TRP A 36 4.50 -3.39 6.44
N LYS A 37 4.18 -4.35 5.59
CA LYS A 37 2.80 -4.73 5.31
C LYS A 37 2.17 -5.32 6.56
N ARG A 38 0.89 -5.01 6.79
CA ARG A 38 0.09 -5.60 7.87
C ARG A 38 -0.39 -7.02 7.56
N TYR A 39 -0.50 -7.34 6.27
CA TYR A 39 -0.82 -8.68 5.76
C TYR A 39 0.23 -9.10 4.73
N PRO A 40 0.68 -10.37 4.74
CA PRO A 40 1.64 -10.84 3.76
C PRO A 40 1.04 -10.86 2.35
N SER A 41 1.80 -10.40 1.35
CA SER A 41 1.38 -10.38 -0.05
C SER A 41 2.57 -10.29 -1.00
N LEU A 42 2.41 -10.82 -2.22
CA LEU A 42 3.38 -10.69 -3.32
C LEU A 42 3.33 -9.32 -4.01
N GLN A 43 2.38 -8.45 -3.68
CA GLN A 43 2.31 -7.09 -4.19
C GLN A 43 3.37 -6.21 -3.53
N PHE A 44 4.27 -5.61 -4.31
CA PHE A 44 5.36 -4.78 -3.77
C PHE A 44 5.06 -3.30 -3.82
N ARG A 45 4.38 -2.84 -4.87
CA ARG A 45 4.10 -1.43 -5.14
C ARG A 45 2.65 -1.10 -4.79
N PHE A 46 2.49 -0.01 -4.06
CA PHE A 46 1.21 0.55 -3.65
C PHE A 46 1.08 2.00 -4.11
N VAL A 47 -0.16 2.47 -4.15
CA VAL A 47 -0.54 3.82 -4.53
C VAL A 47 -0.71 4.65 -3.25
N ASN A 48 -0.04 5.79 -3.13
CA ASN A 48 -0.07 6.59 -1.91
C ASN A 48 -1.30 7.49 -1.82
N ILE A 49 -2.35 7.04 -1.14
CA ILE A 49 -3.64 7.75 -1.14
C ILE A 49 -3.71 8.99 -0.25
N THR A 50 -2.64 9.33 0.47
CA THR A 50 -2.60 10.47 1.39
C THR A 50 -2.12 11.77 0.73
N THR A 51 -1.97 11.80 -0.60
CA THR A 51 -1.58 13.01 -1.31
C THR A 51 -2.80 13.94 -1.44
N GLU A 52 -2.60 15.25 -1.32
CA GLU A 52 -3.67 16.26 -1.16
C GLU A 52 -4.72 16.29 -2.30
N HIS A 53 -4.46 15.62 -3.43
CA HIS A 53 -5.32 15.68 -4.61
C HIS A 53 -6.37 14.56 -4.71
N TRP A 54 -6.35 13.56 -3.83
CA TRP A 54 -7.21 12.38 -4.00
C TRP A 54 -8.35 12.37 -2.98
N GLY A 55 -9.56 12.69 -3.46
CA GLY A 55 -10.81 12.66 -2.69
C GLY A 55 -11.60 11.35 -2.88
N ALA A 56 -12.73 11.22 -2.16
CA ALA A 56 -13.62 10.05 -2.24
C ALA A 56 -14.07 9.74 -3.68
N ASP A 57 -14.37 10.77 -4.47
CA ASP A 57 -14.80 10.62 -5.86
C ASP A 57 -13.74 9.97 -6.75
N TRP A 58 -12.44 10.23 -6.49
CA TRP A 58 -11.35 9.55 -7.17
C TRP A 58 -11.16 8.12 -6.64
N ALA A 59 -11.25 7.95 -5.33
CA ALA A 59 -10.98 6.68 -4.65
C ALA A 59 -12.03 5.60 -4.95
N LEU A 60 -13.28 6.01 -5.20
CA LEU A 60 -14.43 5.11 -5.41
C LEU A 60 -14.67 4.75 -6.88
N THR A 61 -13.81 5.18 -7.81
CA THR A 61 -13.91 4.73 -9.20
C THR A 61 -13.49 3.26 -9.33
N ASP A 62 -14.07 2.53 -10.28
CA ASP A 62 -13.72 1.12 -10.53
C ASP A 62 -12.22 0.91 -10.77
N GLU A 63 -11.54 1.90 -11.35
CA GLU A 63 -10.11 1.86 -11.66
C GLU A 63 -9.24 2.00 -10.40
N ASN A 64 -9.62 2.86 -9.46
CA ASN A 64 -8.78 3.22 -8.31
C ASN A 64 -9.16 2.45 -7.04
N ARG A 65 -10.40 1.97 -6.95
CA ARG A 65 -10.98 1.36 -5.74
C ARG A 65 -10.11 0.25 -5.17
N GLN A 66 -9.61 -0.66 -6.02
CA GLN A 66 -8.76 -1.75 -5.54
C GLN A 66 -7.43 -1.23 -4.99
N SER A 67 -6.84 -0.21 -5.60
CA SER A 67 -5.59 0.39 -5.11
C SER A 67 -5.75 1.02 -3.72
N VAL A 68 -6.92 1.63 -3.47
CA VAL A 68 -7.27 2.19 -2.16
C VAL A 68 -7.50 1.06 -1.15
N ILE A 69 -8.28 0.03 -1.49
CA ILE A 69 -8.50 -1.14 -0.63
C ILE A 69 -7.16 -1.79 -0.26
N ASP A 70 -6.28 -1.99 -1.23
CA ASP A 70 -4.95 -2.56 -1.02
C ASP A 70 -4.12 -1.67 -0.09
N TYR A 71 -4.13 -0.35 -0.31
CA TYR A 71 -3.42 0.56 0.59
C TYR A 71 -3.96 0.46 2.02
N CYS A 72 -5.27 0.51 2.22
CA CYS A 72 -5.90 0.38 3.54
C CYS A 72 -5.55 -0.94 4.22
N LYS A 73 -5.63 -2.05 3.48
CA LYS A 73 -5.32 -3.38 4.00
C LYS A 73 -3.85 -3.53 4.33
N TYR A 74 -2.96 -3.30 3.36
CA TYR A 74 -1.55 -3.64 3.51
C TYR A 74 -0.78 -2.57 4.28
N ARG A 75 -1.10 -1.28 4.17
CA ARG A 75 -0.44 -0.21 4.93
C ARG A 75 -1.01 -0.06 6.34
N HIS A 76 -2.33 0.02 6.46
CA HIS A 76 -2.99 0.37 7.73
C HIS A 76 -3.60 -0.83 8.46
N GLY A 77 -3.71 -2.00 7.82
CA GLY A 77 -4.28 -3.20 8.43
C GLY A 77 -5.80 -3.18 8.49
N ILE A 78 -6.44 -2.38 7.64
CA ILE A 78 -7.89 -2.18 7.62
C ILE A 78 -8.45 -2.89 6.39
N GLU A 79 -9.19 -3.98 6.61
CA GLU A 79 -9.96 -4.63 5.56
C GLU A 79 -11.27 -3.87 5.37
N THR A 80 -11.52 -3.39 4.15
CA THR A 80 -12.70 -2.61 3.81
C THR A 80 -13.17 -2.95 2.40
N GLY A 81 -14.48 -2.88 2.18
CA GLY A 81 -15.06 -2.91 0.84
C GLY A 81 -14.87 -1.59 0.09
N LEU A 82 -14.67 -0.47 0.80
CA LEU A 82 -14.70 0.89 0.25
C LEU A 82 -16.04 1.13 -0.49
N ASP A 83 -17.15 0.82 0.18
CA ASP A 83 -18.51 0.90 -0.38
C ASP A 83 -19.10 2.32 -0.22
N ASP A 84 -18.61 3.10 0.74
CA ASP A 84 -19.02 4.48 0.96
C ASP A 84 -17.84 5.43 1.33
N PRO A 85 -17.98 6.76 1.16
CA PRO A 85 -16.91 7.72 1.47
C PRO A 85 -16.38 7.68 2.92
N GLY A 86 -17.20 7.23 3.87
CA GLY A 86 -16.80 7.03 5.26
C GLY A 86 -15.74 5.94 5.43
N ASP A 87 -15.71 4.93 4.56
CA ASP A 87 -14.65 3.91 4.55
C ASP A 87 -13.28 4.51 4.25
N LEU A 88 -13.21 5.42 3.28
CA LEU A 88 -11.98 6.12 2.93
C LEU A 88 -11.48 6.94 4.13
N ASN A 89 -12.37 7.69 4.77
CA ASN A 89 -12.03 8.50 5.94
C ASN A 89 -11.49 7.64 7.10
N ARG A 90 -12.09 6.47 7.35
CA ARG A 90 -11.59 5.54 8.36
C ARG A 90 -10.19 5.02 8.05
N CYS A 91 -9.91 4.79 6.77
CA CYS A 91 -8.59 4.37 6.32
C CYS A 91 -7.53 5.47 6.46
N LEU A 92 -7.87 6.71 6.11
CA LEU A 92 -6.96 7.87 6.15
C LEU A 92 -6.72 8.44 7.55
N ALA A 93 -7.57 8.13 8.53
CA ALA A 93 -7.47 8.66 9.90
C ALA A 93 -6.33 8.04 10.75
N ARG A 94 -5.51 7.14 10.19
CA ARG A 94 -4.56 6.30 10.93
C ARG A 94 -3.17 6.33 10.31
#